data_AF-A0A9X5XFT6-F1
#
_entry.id   AF-A0A9X5XFT6-F1
#
_cell.length_a   1.000
_cell.length_b   1.000
_cell.length_c   1.000
_cell.angle_alpha   90.00
_cell.angle_beta   90.00
_cell.angle_gamma   90.00
#
_symmetry.space_group_name_H-M   'P 1'
#
loop_
_entity.id
_entity.type
_entity.pdbx_description
1 polymer ?
#
loop_
_entity_poly.entity_id
_entity_poly.type
_entity_poly.pdbx_seq_one_letter_code
_entity_poly.pdbx_strand_id
1 'polypeptide(L)'
;TSHGRTTFRWRQSEPMAAYLATATVGKFKVEQYTTRDGLKVYNAVDPREATAAAPVLKKLPSVLAWESGVFGPYPFRAAGAIVDRAPQVGYALETQTRPVYDSAPDLSTLVHESAHQWFGDSVSLTAWQDIWLNEGFATYAEWLYAEQHGGKTAQQTFDSLYASPAGSGLWAFPPANPGSGAHIFDTPVYARGAMALQKLRTAVGDGVFFRILRTWA
;
A
#
# COMPACT_ATOMS: atom_id res chain seq x y z
N THR A 1 -0.65 -0.57 -34.18
CA THR A 1 -1.07 0.80 -34.50
C THR A 1 -1.74 0.81 -35.86
N SER A 2 -2.94 1.36 -35.98
CA SER A 2 -3.65 1.53 -37.26
C SER A 2 -4.22 2.95 -37.34
N HIS A 3 -4.01 3.62 -38.47
CA HIS A 3 -4.45 5.02 -38.69
C HIS A 3 -4.04 5.98 -37.56
N GLY A 4 -2.80 5.87 -37.07
CA GLY A 4 -2.28 6.72 -35.99
C GLY A 4 -2.84 6.43 -34.59
N ARG A 5 -3.66 5.38 -34.43
CA ARG A 5 -4.19 4.95 -33.12
C ARG A 5 -3.60 3.61 -32.71
N THR A 6 -3.27 3.49 -31.42
CA THR A 6 -2.87 2.24 -30.81
C THR A 6 -3.92 1.85 -29.78
N THR A 7 -4.36 0.60 -29.82
CA THR A 7 -5.30 0.05 -28.85
C THR A 7 -4.59 -1.00 -28.02
N PHE A 8 -4.67 -0.86 -26.70
CA PHE A 8 -4.21 -1.87 -25.74
C PHE A 8 -5.43 -2.52 -25.10
N ARG A 9 -5.35 -3.82 -24.83
CA ARG A 9 -6.37 -4.55 -24.10
C ARG A 9 -5.72 -5.17 -22.87
N TRP A 10 -6.21 -4.78 -21.70
CA TRP A 10 -5.80 -5.32 -20.41
C TRP A 10 -6.92 -6.20 -19.87
N ARG A 11 -6.56 -7.27 -19.16
CA ARG A 11 -7.51 -8.17 -18.51
C ARG A 11 -7.10 -8.41 -17.06
N GLN A 12 -7.93 -7.94 -16.13
CA GLN A 12 -7.94 -8.39 -14.74
C GLN A 12 -8.92 -9.57 -14.62
N SER A 13 -8.52 -10.67 -13.99
CA SER A 13 -9.27 -11.95 -13.96
C SER A 13 -9.76 -12.24 -12.55
N GLU A 14 -8.94 -11.83 -11.59
CA GLU A 14 -9.22 -11.68 -10.19
C GLU A 14 -10.32 -10.60 -10.00
N PRO A 15 -11.29 -10.78 -9.09
CA PRO A 15 -12.26 -9.74 -8.76
C PRO A 15 -11.57 -8.42 -8.37
N MET A 16 -12.23 -7.29 -8.63
CA MET A 16 -11.69 -5.96 -8.36
C MET A 16 -12.82 -5.01 -7.99
N ALA A 17 -12.66 -4.30 -6.87
CA ALA A 17 -13.54 -3.20 -6.49
C ALA A 17 -13.34 -2.01 -7.44
N ALA A 18 -14.39 -1.25 -7.72
CA ALA A 18 -14.33 -0.19 -8.74
C ALA A 18 -13.31 0.91 -8.43
N TYR A 19 -13.06 1.22 -7.15
CA TYR A 19 -12.11 2.26 -6.74
C TYR A 19 -10.63 1.88 -7.00
N LEU A 20 -10.35 0.60 -7.23
CA LEU A 20 -9.01 0.07 -7.51
C LEU A 20 -8.68 0.05 -9.01
N ALA A 21 -9.65 0.34 -9.86
CA ALA A 21 -9.44 0.35 -11.30
C ALA A 21 -8.59 1.54 -11.72
N THR A 22 -7.56 1.29 -12.53
CA THR A 22 -6.68 2.34 -13.05
C THR A 22 -6.60 2.34 -14.58
N ALA A 23 -6.45 3.53 -15.15
CA ALA A 23 -6.12 3.73 -16.55
C ALA A 23 -5.22 4.96 -16.67
N THR A 24 -3.96 4.75 -17.08
CA THR A 24 -3.03 5.83 -17.40
C THR A 24 -2.67 5.82 -18.89
N VAL A 25 -2.52 7.00 -19.48
CA VAL A 25 -2.14 7.19 -20.88
C VAL A 25 -1.07 8.26 -20.94
N GLY A 26 0.13 7.88 -21.35
CA GLY A 26 1.28 8.77 -21.36
C GLY A 26 2.51 8.15 -22.01
N LYS A 27 3.63 8.86 -21.93
CA LYS A 27 4.93 8.35 -22.36
C LYS A 27 5.64 7.76 -21.14
N PHE A 28 5.75 6.44 -21.10
CA PHE A 28 6.41 5.73 -20.01
C PHE A 28 7.62 4.94 -20.50
N LYS A 29 8.67 4.90 -19.68
CA LYS A 29 9.68 3.83 -19.75
C LYS A 29 9.09 2.61 -19.07
N VAL A 30 8.97 1.52 -19.81
CA VAL A 30 8.40 0.28 -19.31
C VAL A 30 9.53 -0.70 -19.00
N GLU A 31 9.52 -1.23 -17.79
CA GLU A 31 10.39 -2.32 -17.35
C GLU A 31 9.52 -3.53 -16.99
N GLN A 32 9.89 -4.69 -17.51
CA GLN A 32 9.22 -5.95 -17.21
C GLN A 32 10.25 -6.98 -16.79
N TYR A 33 9.96 -7.67 -15.70
CA TYR A 33 10.79 -8.76 -15.22
C TYR A 33 9.93 -9.77 -14.47
N THR A 34 10.55 -10.89 -14.09
CA THR A 34 9.92 -11.90 -13.25
C THR A 34 10.74 -12.02 -11.98
N THR A 35 10.10 -11.98 -10.80
CA THR A 35 10.80 -12.19 -9.53
C THR A 35 11.34 -13.62 -9.47
N ARG A 36 12.23 -13.89 -8.49
CA ARG A 36 12.78 -15.23 -8.29
C ARG A 36 11.69 -16.32 -8.13
N ASP A 37 10.55 -15.95 -7.54
CA ASP A 37 9.45 -16.86 -7.25
C ASP A 37 8.37 -16.88 -8.35
N GLY A 38 8.66 -16.28 -9.52
CA GLY A 38 7.81 -16.39 -10.71
C GLY A 38 6.76 -15.29 -10.88
N LEU A 39 6.71 -14.30 -9.97
CA LEU A 39 5.76 -13.19 -10.07
C LEU A 39 6.17 -12.24 -11.19
N LYS A 40 5.25 -11.98 -12.13
CA LYS A 40 5.48 -11.03 -13.23
C LYS A 40 5.34 -9.61 -12.71
N VAL A 41 6.35 -8.78 -12.96
CA VAL A 41 6.34 -7.37 -12.59
C VAL A 41 6.33 -6.51 -13.83
N TYR A 42 5.49 -5.48 -13.82
CA TYR A 42 5.39 -4.47 -14.88
C TYR A 42 5.45 -3.08 -14.26
N ASN A 43 6.56 -2.39 -14.46
CA ASN A 43 6.75 -1.02 -14.03
C ASN A 43 6.61 -0.08 -15.24
N ALA A 44 5.85 1.00 -15.08
CA ALA A 44 5.75 2.08 -16.05
C ALA A 44 6.14 3.40 -15.38
N VAL A 45 7.21 4.04 -15.84
CA VAL A 45 7.78 5.22 -15.18
C VAL A 45 7.89 6.38 -16.17
N ASP A 46 7.36 7.54 -15.81
CA ASP A 46 7.55 8.76 -16.59
C ASP A 46 9.06 9.01 -16.76
N PRO A 47 9.58 9.24 -17.98
CA PRO A 47 11.00 9.46 -18.22
C PRO A 47 11.64 10.55 -17.34
N ARG A 48 10.86 11.52 -16.87
CA ARG A 48 11.29 12.62 -16.00
C ARG A 48 11.50 12.18 -14.54
N GLU A 49 10.80 11.15 -14.09
CA GLU A 49 10.93 10.58 -12.74
C GLU A 49 11.89 9.38 -12.69
N ALA A 50 12.26 8.82 -13.86
CA ALA A 50 13.00 7.56 -13.96
C ALA A 50 14.28 7.49 -13.11
N THR A 51 15.07 8.57 -13.06
CA THR A 51 16.29 8.61 -12.24
C THR A 51 15.98 8.59 -10.75
N ALA A 52 14.95 9.33 -10.32
CA ALA A 52 14.57 9.44 -8.91
C ALA A 52 13.87 8.16 -8.40
N ALA A 53 13.04 7.53 -9.24
CA ALA A 53 12.29 6.33 -8.87
C ALA A 53 13.14 5.05 -8.88
N ALA A 54 14.20 4.98 -9.71
CA ALA A 54 14.97 3.76 -9.93
C ALA A 54 15.53 3.11 -8.64
N PRO A 55 16.12 3.86 -7.67
CA PRO A 55 16.64 3.25 -6.44
C PRO A 55 15.56 2.58 -5.59
N VAL A 56 14.35 3.13 -5.56
CA VAL A 56 13.23 2.62 -4.77
C VAL A 56 12.55 1.47 -5.50
N LEU A 57 12.25 1.61 -6.79
CA LEU A 57 11.64 0.52 -7.57
C LEU A 57 12.53 -0.73 -7.68
N LYS A 58 13.86 -0.57 -7.61
CA LYS A 58 14.79 -1.71 -7.53
C LYS A 58 14.58 -2.56 -6.26
N LYS A 59 13.98 -2.00 -5.21
CA LYS A 59 13.64 -2.69 -3.95
C LYS A 59 12.29 -3.38 -3.98
N LEU A 60 11.42 -3.08 -4.96
CA LEU A 60 10.08 -3.69 -5.06
C LEU A 60 10.10 -5.22 -4.97
N PRO A 61 11.01 -5.97 -5.63
CA PRO A 61 11.04 -7.42 -5.51
C PRO A 61 11.30 -7.91 -4.08
N SER A 62 12.21 -7.24 -3.35
CA SER A 62 12.50 -7.60 -1.96
C SER A 62 11.39 -7.18 -1.00
N VAL A 63 10.72 -6.06 -1.27
CA VAL A 63 9.54 -5.63 -0.50
C VAL A 63 8.41 -6.64 -0.68
N LEU A 64 8.06 -7.01 -1.91
CA LEU A 64 7.01 -8.01 -2.17
C LEU A 64 7.33 -9.38 -1.57
N ALA A 65 8.61 -9.79 -1.61
CA ALA A 65 9.04 -11.04 -0.98
C ALA A 65 8.91 -10.98 0.55
N TRP A 66 9.26 -9.84 1.15
CA TRP A 66 9.10 -9.60 2.58
C TRP A 66 7.62 -9.59 2.97
N GLU A 67 6.78 -8.83 2.28
CA GLU A 67 5.33 -8.78 2.53
C GLU A 67 4.69 -10.14 2.36
N SER A 68 5.07 -10.89 1.32
CA SER A 68 4.58 -12.27 1.15
C SER A 68 5.01 -13.17 2.32
N GLY A 69 6.22 -12.92 2.82
CA GLY A 69 6.77 -13.53 4.01
C GLY A 69 5.98 -13.19 5.28
N VAL A 70 5.32 -12.04 5.38
CA VAL A 70 4.56 -11.60 6.57
C VAL A 70 3.06 -11.90 6.44
N PHE A 71 2.46 -11.54 5.32
CA PHE A 71 1.02 -11.53 5.05
C PHE A 71 0.51 -12.78 4.33
N GLY A 72 1.41 -13.62 3.77
CA GLY A 72 1.03 -14.82 3.03
C GLY A 72 1.27 -14.66 1.52
N PRO A 73 0.94 -15.67 0.71
CA PRO A 73 1.21 -15.65 -0.73
C PRO A 73 0.67 -14.39 -1.41
N TYR A 74 1.41 -13.84 -2.38
CA TYR A 74 0.94 -12.68 -3.15
C TYR A 74 -0.38 -13.01 -3.89
N PRO A 75 -1.43 -12.17 -3.76
CA PRO A 75 -2.79 -12.57 -4.15
C PRO A 75 -3.09 -12.46 -5.65
N PHE A 76 -2.24 -11.77 -6.42
CA PHE A 76 -2.48 -11.52 -7.84
C PHE A 76 -1.42 -12.13 -8.75
N ARG A 77 -1.75 -12.34 -10.03
CA ARG A 77 -0.79 -12.91 -10.99
C ARG A 77 0.32 -11.96 -11.47
N ALA A 78 0.22 -10.67 -11.14
CA ALA A 78 1.19 -9.67 -11.54
C ALA A 78 1.25 -8.54 -10.50
N ALA A 79 2.43 -7.96 -10.35
CA ALA A 79 2.70 -6.77 -9.55
C ALA A 79 3.31 -5.65 -10.40
N GLY A 80 3.61 -4.52 -9.79
CA GLY A 80 4.35 -3.44 -10.43
C GLY A 80 4.08 -2.08 -9.81
N ALA A 81 4.49 -1.06 -10.52
CA ALA A 81 4.30 0.34 -10.15
C ALA A 81 4.05 1.18 -11.40
N ILE A 82 3.19 2.19 -11.27
CA ILE A 82 3.04 3.26 -12.24
C ILE A 82 3.54 4.53 -11.57
N VAL A 83 4.68 5.05 -12.02
CA VAL A 83 5.22 6.32 -11.52
C VAL A 83 4.99 7.38 -12.59
N ASP A 84 4.07 8.30 -12.34
CA ASP A 84 3.79 9.43 -13.23
C ASP A 84 4.54 10.69 -12.75
N ARG A 85 4.42 11.79 -13.51
CA ARG A 85 4.76 13.13 -13.06
C ARG A 85 3.50 13.98 -13.03
N ALA A 86 2.74 13.82 -11.96
CA ALA A 86 1.42 14.40 -11.75
C ALA A 86 1.36 15.26 -10.48
N PRO A 87 2.14 16.34 -10.36
CA PRO A 87 2.30 17.12 -9.12
C PRO A 87 1.02 17.82 -8.62
N GLN A 88 -0.06 17.78 -9.40
CA GLN A 88 -1.38 18.31 -9.00
C GLN A 88 -2.27 17.25 -8.34
N VAL A 89 -1.88 15.97 -8.38
CA VAL A 89 -2.58 14.86 -7.72
C VAL A 89 -2.17 14.84 -6.25
N GLY A 90 -0.86 14.78 -5.96
CA GLY A 90 -0.32 14.95 -4.61
C GLY A 90 -0.42 13.73 -3.70
N TYR A 91 -0.77 12.56 -4.23
CA TYR A 91 -0.88 11.30 -3.47
C TYR A 91 -0.53 10.08 -4.33
N ALA A 92 -0.19 8.98 -3.67
CA ALA A 92 -0.14 7.64 -4.26
C ALA A 92 -1.47 6.92 -4.03
N LEU A 93 -1.77 5.93 -4.88
CA LEU A 93 -3.00 5.16 -4.81
C LEU A 93 -2.72 3.69 -5.08
N GLU A 94 -3.36 2.82 -4.31
CA GLU A 94 -3.07 1.41 -4.17
C GLU A 94 -3.61 0.52 -5.31
N THR A 95 -3.82 1.09 -6.50
CA THR A 95 -4.61 0.46 -7.56
C THR A 95 -4.16 -0.98 -7.86
N GLN A 96 -5.13 -1.89 -7.98
CA GLN A 96 -4.89 -3.32 -7.93
C GLN A 96 -3.83 -3.77 -8.94
N THR A 97 -2.87 -4.55 -8.45
CA THR A 97 -1.63 -5.05 -9.09
C THR A 97 -0.53 -4.03 -9.34
N ARG A 98 -0.82 -2.73 -9.40
CA ARG A 98 0.15 -1.70 -9.80
C ARG A 98 -0.20 -0.38 -9.13
N PRO A 99 0.26 -0.13 -7.90
CA PRO A 99 0.07 1.18 -7.30
C PRO A 99 0.59 2.31 -8.18
N VAL A 100 -0.16 3.41 -8.16
CA VAL A 100 0.16 4.63 -8.90
C VAL A 100 0.78 5.63 -7.96
N TYR A 101 1.89 6.21 -8.36
CA TYR A 101 2.59 7.27 -7.63
C TYR A 101 2.59 8.52 -8.51
N ASP A 102 2.23 9.67 -7.93
CA ASP A 102 2.22 10.96 -8.63
C ASP A 102 3.62 11.51 -8.93
N SER A 103 4.63 10.95 -8.28
CA SER A 103 6.06 11.24 -8.41
C SER A 103 6.87 10.03 -7.94
N ALA A 104 8.21 10.09 -8.06
CA ALA A 104 9.07 9.02 -7.54
C ALA A 104 8.82 8.78 -6.03
N PRO A 105 8.39 7.56 -5.61
CA PRO A 105 8.07 7.29 -4.22
C PRO A 105 9.33 7.12 -3.37
N ASP A 106 9.19 7.32 -2.07
CA ASP A 106 10.16 6.81 -1.09
C ASP A 106 9.89 5.33 -0.74
N LEU A 107 10.76 4.74 0.08
CA LEU A 107 10.63 3.34 0.46
C LEU A 107 9.43 3.07 1.37
N SER A 108 9.03 4.01 2.22
CA SER A 108 7.87 3.85 3.10
C SER A 108 6.60 3.79 2.26
N THR A 109 6.43 4.75 1.34
CA THR A 109 5.30 4.76 0.40
C THR A 109 5.30 3.51 -0.47
N LEU A 110 6.47 3.04 -0.93
CA LEU A 110 6.52 1.77 -1.68
C LEU A 110 5.95 0.60 -0.87
N VAL A 111 6.32 0.48 0.41
CA VAL A 111 5.85 -0.57 1.34
C VAL A 111 4.36 -0.41 1.65
N HIS A 112 3.89 0.81 1.92
CA HIS A 112 2.47 1.08 2.19
C HIS A 112 1.60 0.65 1.01
N GLU A 113 1.94 1.13 -0.18
CA GLU A 113 1.16 0.87 -1.39
C GLU A 113 1.21 -0.61 -1.83
N SER A 114 2.33 -1.31 -1.61
CA SER A 114 2.42 -2.74 -1.92
C SER A 114 1.68 -3.61 -0.90
N ALA A 115 1.58 -3.20 0.37
CA ALA A 115 0.84 -3.93 1.39
C ALA A 115 -0.67 -3.97 1.09
N HIS A 116 -1.19 -2.94 0.43
CA HIS A 116 -2.60 -2.88 0.02
C HIS A 116 -3.03 -4.00 -0.93
N GLN A 117 -2.07 -4.63 -1.62
CA GLN A 117 -2.37 -5.78 -2.48
C GLN A 117 -3.02 -6.93 -1.69
N TRP A 118 -2.68 -7.08 -0.40
CA TRP A 118 -3.39 -7.96 0.52
C TRP A 118 -4.56 -7.23 1.20
N PHE A 119 -4.31 -6.06 1.77
CA PHE A 119 -5.27 -5.32 2.61
C PHE A 119 -5.83 -4.08 1.91
N GLY A 120 -7.01 -4.23 1.32
CA GLY A 120 -7.68 -3.23 0.51
C GLY A 120 -8.05 -3.80 -0.86
N ASP A 121 -7.16 -4.60 -1.44
CA ASP A 121 -7.40 -5.18 -2.76
C ASP A 121 -7.98 -6.60 -2.70
N SER A 122 -7.21 -7.57 -2.19
CA SER A 122 -7.68 -8.97 -2.03
C SER A 122 -8.76 -9.06 -0.97
N VAL A 123 -8.52 -8.42 0.18
CA VAL A 123 -9.52 -8.19 1.24
C VAL A 123 -9.95 -6.74 1.17
N SER A 124 -11.09 -6.49 0.54
CA SER A 124 -11.60 -5.13 0.33
C SER A 124 -12.74 -4.78 1.29
N LEU A 125 -12.96 -3.47 1.47
CA LEU A 125 -14.00 -2.93 2.33
C LEU A 125 -15.40 -3.11 1.74
N THR A 126 -16.39 -3.29 2.61
CA THR A 126 -17.82 -3.27 2.22
C THR A 126 -18.42 -1.88 2.35
N ALA A 127 -17.96 -1.09 3.34
CA ALA A 127 -18.40 0.28 3.57
C ALA A 127 -17.19 1.19 3.84
N TRP A 128 -17.24 2.44 3.37
CA TRP A 128 -16.13 3.39 3.48
C TRP A 128 -15.73 3.75 4.91
N GLN A 129 -16.60 3.57 5.89
CA GLN A 129 -16.24 3.72 7.31
C GLN A 129 -15.19 2.69 7.76
N ASP A 130 -15.08 1.56 7.05
CA ASP A 130 -14.14 0.48 7.34
C ASP A 130 -12.78 0.68 6.65
N ILE A 131 -12.55 1.82 5.97
CA ILE A 131 -11.31 2.14 5.26
C ILE A 131 -10.05 2.07 6.15
N TRP A 132 -10.22 2.23 7.47
CA TRP A 132 -9.14 2.04 8.44
C TRP A 132 -8.54 0.63 8.43
N LEU A 133 -9.28 -0.37 7.93
CA LEU A 133 -8.78 -1.73 7.71
C LEU A 133 -7.83 -1.80 6.50
N ASN A 134 -7.98 -0.94 5.51
CA ASN A 134 -7.02 -0.84 4.42
C ASN A 134 -5.80 -0.06 4.93
N GLU A 135 -6.05 1.20 5.31
CA GLU A 135 -5.00 2.18 5.60
C GLU A 135 -4.24 1.85 6.88
N GLY A 136 -4.92 1.36 7.91
CA GLY A 136 -4.30 0.94 9.14
C GLY A 136 -3.36 -0.25 8.96
N PHE A 137 -3.70 -1.20 8.07
CA PHE A 137 -2.83 -2.34 7.78
C PHE A 137 -1.62 -1.93 6.94
N ALA A 138 -1.81 -1.10 5.93
CA ALA A 138 -0.72 -0.56 5.12
C ALA A 138 0.25 0.30 5.95
N THR A 139 -0.27 1.20 6.80
CA THR A 139 0.55 1.97 7.75
C THR A 139 1.26 1.06 8.75
N TYR A 140 0.61 -0.01 9.21
CA TYR A 140 1.26 -0.96 10.11
C TYR A 140 2.33 -1.81 9.41
N ALA A 141 2.20 -2.07 8.11
CA ALA A 141 3.25 -2.69 7.30
C ALA A 141 4.52 -1.83 7.30
N GLU A 142 4.40 -0.51 7.22
CA GLU A 142 5.56 0.40 7.36
C GLU A 142 6.25 0.22 8.71
N TRP A 143 5.48 0.07 9.80
CA TRP A 143 6.04 -0.10 11.15
C TRP A 143 6.76 -1.45 11.29
N LEU A 144 6.16 -2.52 10.77
CA LEU A 144 6.78 -3.85 10.75
C LEU A 144 8.05 -3.85 9.88
N TYR A 145 8.02 -3.18 8.73
CA TYR A 145 9.18 -3.06 7.86
C TYR A 145 10.32 -2.32 8.58
N ALA A 146 10.02 -1.17 9.19
CA ALA A 146 10.99 -0.42 9.97
C ALA A 146 11.57 -1.26 11.12
N GLU A 147 10.73 -1.94 11.91
CA GLU A 147 11.13 -2.81 13.02
C GLU A 147 12.14 -3.87 12.58
N GLN A 148 11.93 -4.47 11.41
CA GLN A 148 12.77 -5.56 10.90
C GLN A 148 14.01 -5.10 10.13
N HIS A 149 14.10 -3.81 9.79
CA HIS A 149 15.21 -3.22 9.04
C HIS A 149 16.01 -2.20 9.85
N GLY A 150 15.97 -2.32 11.19
CA GLY A 150 16.80 -1.52 12.11
C GLY A 150 16.25 -0.14 12.45
N GLY A 151 15.00 0.13 12.10
CA GLY A 151 14.25 1.32 12.52
C GLY A 151 13.59 1.16 13.90
N LYS A 152 12.62 2.03 14.20
CA LYS A 152 11.82 1.93 15.42
C LYS A 152 10.98 0.66 15.39
N THR A 153 10.79 0.03 16.56
CA THR A 153 9.83 -1.06 16.70
C THR A 153 8.40 -0.55 16.55
N ALA A 154 7.47 -1.42 16.17
CA ALA A 154 6.05 -1.08 16.09
C ALA A 154 5.51 -0.61 17.45
N GLN A 155 6.05 -1.16 18.56
CA GLN A 155 5.73 -0.70 19.91
C GLN A 155 6.26 0.71 20.19
N GLN A 156 7.51 1.03 19.81
CA GLN A 156 8.06 2.38 19.97
C GLN A 156 7.29 3.43 19.16
N THR A 157 6.86 3.07 17.94
CA THR A 157 6.02 3.95 17.12
C THR A 157 4.64 4.15 17.77
N PHE A 158 4.02 3.08 18.27
CA PHE A 158 2.78 3.17 19.04
C PHE A 158 2.93 4.09 20.26
N ASP A 159 3.96 3.89 21.09
CA ASP A 159 4.15 4.66 22.32
C ASP A 159 4.35 6.15 22.02
N SER A 160 5.09 6.47 20.95
CA SER A 160 5.29 7.84 20.48
C SER A 160 3.98 8.50 20.04
N LEU A 161 3.13 7.79 19.31
CA LEU A 161 1.82 8.30 18.89
C LEU A 161 0.87 8.44 20.07
N TYR A 162 0.86 7.44 20.96
CA TYR A 162 0.01 7.42 22.15
C TYR A 162 0.33 8.57 23.13
N ALA A 163 1.59 9.02 23.17
CA ALA A 163 2.00 10.19 23.95
C ALA A 163 1.53 11.54 23.38
N SER A 164 0.90 11.56 22.18
CA SER A 164 0.42 12.81 21.57
C SER A 164 -0.67 13.46 22.45
N PRO A 165 -0.69 14.80 22.60
CA PRO A 165 -1.70 15.49 23.41
C PRO A 165 -3.13 15.14 22.99
N ALA A 166 -4.04 15.01 23.95
CA ALA A 166 -5.44 14.62 23.68
C ALA A 166 -6.18 15.54 22.69
N GLY A 167 -5.77 16.81 22.59
CA GLY A 167 -6.33 17.77 21.62
C GLY A 167 -5.67 17.76 20.23
N SER A 168 -4.70 16.88 19.98
CA SER A 168 -4.06 16.75 18.66
C SER A 168 -5.00 16.10 17.65
N GLY A 169 -4.77 16.38 16.36
CA GLY A 169 -5.58 15.82 15.26
C GLY A 169 -5.63 14.29 15.25
N LEU A 170 -4.62 13.61 15.79
CA LEU A 170 -4.60 12.15 15.95
C LEU A 170 -5.86 11.63 16.67
N TRP A 171 -6.34 12.34 17.69
CA TRP A 171 -7.44 11.90 18.55
C TRP A 171 -8.82 12.45 18.13
N ALA A 172 -8.90 13.18 17.02
CA ALA A 172 -10.09 13.92 16.60
C ALA A 172 -11.36 13.06 16.52
N PHE A 173 -11.24 11.82 16.01
CA PHE A 173 -12.33 10.87 15.89
C PHE A 173 -11.80 9.41 15.91
N PRO A 174 -12.63 8.41 16.22
CA PRO A 174 -12.23 7.00 16.16
C PRO A 174 -12.09 6.50 14.70
N PRO A 175 -11.10 5.63 14.39
CA PRO A 175 -10.81 5.23 13.01
C PRO A 175 -11.98 4.58 12.27
N ALA A 176 -12.83 3.82 12.98
CA ALA A 176 -14.02 3.16 12.41
C ALA A 176 -15.27 4.06 12.31
N ASN A 177 -15.19 5.33 12.72
CA ASN A 177 -16.27 6.29 12.57
C ASN A 177 -15.70 7.69 12.30
N PRO A 178 -15.33 7.97 11.03
CA PRO A 178 -14.82 9.28 10.62
C PRO A 178 -15.90 10.37 10.58
N GLY A 179 -17.17 10.01 10.76
CA GLY A 179 -18.32 10.93 10.77
C GLY A 179 -18.68 11.53 9.40
N SER A 180 -17.73 11.65 8.48
CA SER A 180 -17.94 12.17 7.12
C SER A 180 -16.98 11.53 6.12
N GLY A 181 -17.43 11.44 4.87
CA GLY A 181 -16.60 11.06 3.72
C GLY A 181 -15.36 11.94 3.54
N ALA A 182 -15.40 13.20 4.00
CA ALA A 182 -14.24 14.10 3.92
C ALA A 182 -13.08 13.69 4.86
N HIS A 183 -13.34 12.86 5.87
CA HIS A 183 -12.38 12.48 6.91
C HIS A 183 -11.85 11.05 6.75
N ILE A 184 -12.28 10.33 5.71
CA ILE A 184 -11.93 8.91 5.51
C ILE A 184 -10.45 8.70 5.20
N PHE A 185 -9.72 9.78 4.86
CA PHE A 185 -8.27 9.77 4.63
C PHE A 185 -7.49 10.69 5.59
N ASP A 186 -8.08 11.08 6.72
CA ASP A 186 -7.36 11.88 7.72
C ASP A 186 -6.53 11.00 8.66
N THR A 187 -5.56 11.61 9.35
CA THR A 187 -4.60 10.94 10.25
C THR A 187 -5.20 9.90 11.21
N PRO A 188 -6.38 10.10 11.85
CA PRO A 188 -6.92 9.08 12.75
C PRO A 188 -7.18 7.74 12.07
N VAL A 189 -7.58 7.71 10.80
CA VAL A 189 -7.83 6.47 10.04
C VAL A 189 -6.57 5.63 9.95
N TYR A 190 -5.49 6.23 9.45
CA TYR A 190 -4.18 5.60 9.28
C TYR A 190 -3.54 5.23 10.62
N ALA A 191 -3.24 6.26 11.42
CA ALA A 191 -2.42 6.10 12.61
C ALA A 191 -3.15 5.30 13.69
N ARG A 192 -4.43 5.59 13.96
CA ARG A 192 -5.16 4.82 14.98
C ARG A 192 -5.56 3.43 14.50
N GLY A 193 -5.71 3.22 13.18
CA GLY A 193 -5.83 1.89 12.59
C GLY A 193 -4.61 1.03 12.89
N ALA A 194 -3.41 1.54 12.57
CA ALA A 194 -2.15 0.86 12.89
C ALA A 194 -1.94 0.67 14.41
N MET A 195 -2.34 1.65 15.23
CA MET A 195 -2.30 1.51 16.69
C MET A 195 -3.21 0.39 17.20
N ALA A 196 -4.40 0.21 16.60
CA ALA A 196 -5.30 -0.87 16.95
C ALA A 196 -4.67 -2.24 16.64
N LEU A 197 -3.96 -2.37 15.51
CA LEU A 197 -3.21 -3.58 15.15
C LEU A 197 -2.05 -3.85 16.09
N GLN A 198 -1.30 -2.82 16.49
CA GLN A 198 -0.26 -3.00 17.52
C GLN A 198 -0.88 -3.50 18.84
N LYS A 199 -2.02 -2.94 19.26
CA LYS A 199 -2.70 -3.41 20.47
C LYS A 199 -3.21 -4.84 20.35
N LEU A 200 -3.71 -5.22 19.17
CA LEU A 200 -4.06 -6.61 18.89
C LEU A 200 -2.83 -7.51 19.03
N ARG A 201 -1.70 -7.16 18.40
CA ARG A 201 -0.43 -7.90 18.50
C ARG A 201 0.01 -8.06 19.95
N THR A 202 -0.03 -7.00 20.76
CA THR A 202 0.29 -7.06 22.20
C THR A 202 -0.64 -8.02 22.95
N ALA A 203 -1.93 -8.00 22.64
CA ALA A 203 -2.93 -8.79 23.36
C ALA A 203 -2.84 -10.30 23.05
N VAL A 204 -2.56 -10.66 21.80
CA VAL A 204 -2.56 -12.08 21.37
C VAL A 204 -1.16 -12.68 21.24
N GLY A 205 -0.12 -11.84 21.25
CA GLY A 205 1.27 -12.23 21.02
C GLY A 205 1.61 -12.47 19.55
N ASP A 206 2.90 -12.34 19.21
CA ASP A 206 3.41 -12.37 17.84
C ASP A 206 2.95 -13.60 17.03
N GLY A 207 3.10 -14.80 17.59
CA GLY A 207 2.79 -16.05 16.88
C GLY A 207 1.31 -16.20 16.49
N VAL A 208 0.40 -15.64 17.29
CA VAL A 208 -1.03 -15.62 16.95
C VAL A 208 -1.31 -14.47 15.99
N PHE A 209 -0.73 -13.29 16.23
CA PHE A 209 -0.94 -12.12 15.40
C PHE A 209 -0.53 -12.33 13.94
N PHE A 210 0.70 -12.81 13.68
CA PHE A 210 1.14 -13.09 12.31
C PHE A 210 0.35 -14.22 11.64
N ARG A 211 -0.26 -15.12 12.42
CA ARG A 211 -1.19 -16.12 11.87
C ARG A 211 -2.52 -15.48 11.47
N ILE A 212 -3.04 -14.54 12.25
CA ILE A 212 -4.23 -13.76 11.91
C ILE A 212 -3.99 -13.03 10.58
N LEU A 213 -2.86 -12.32 10.44
CA LEU A 213 -2.53 -11.61 9.21
C LEU A 213 -2.59 -12.53 7.98
N ARG A 214 -1.96 -13.70 8.05
CA ARG A 214 -1.95 -14.68 6.94
C ARG A 214 -3.26 -15.37 6.66
N THR A 215 -4.15 -15.45 7.65
CA THR A 215 -5.44 -16.15 7.50
C THR A 215 -6.53 -15.21 7.04
N TRP A 216 -6.40 -13.92 7.37
CA TRP A 216 -7.34 -12.90 6.98
C TRP A 216 -7.10 -12.45 5.54
N ALA A 217 -5.83 -12.28 5.14
CA ALA A 217 -5.39 -11.84 3.82
C ALA A 217 -5.66 -12.84 2.69
#